data_AF-A0A418MF52-F1
#
_entry.id   AF-A0A418MF52-F1
#
_cell.length_a   1.000
_cell.length_b   1.000
_cell.length_c   1.000
_cell.angle_alpha   90.00
_cell.angle_beta   90.00
_cell.angle_gamma   90.00
#
_symmetry.space_group_name_H-M   'P 1'
#
loop_
_entity.id
_entity.type
_entity.pdbx_description
1 polymer ?
#
loop_
_entity_poly.entity_id
_entity_poly.type
_entity_poly.pdbx_seq_one_letter_code
_entity_poly.pdbx_strand_id
1 'polypeptide(L)'
;MYFEDIFHPIKTLWKEQYYLEYGNSKKSFIISLRDDFREIEYIVEVERREQYNEWHRMMVLVSYQVLTKIGLTYLELAVNVLNIKDIPVEVFEKKYRENLEHEGNEGYLSKYKGRKS
;
A
#
# COMPACT_ATOMS: atom_id res chain seq x y z
N MET A 1 2.11 11.50 14.29
CA MET A 1 1.30 10.39 13.75
C MET A 1 2.15 9.15 13.79
N TYR A 2 1.70 8.08 14.44
CA TYR A 2 2.41 6.80 14.34
C TYR A 2 2.05 6.13 13.02
N PHE A 3 2.94 5.28 12.51
CA PHE A 3 2.74 4.58 11.25
C PHE A 3 1.51 3.68 11.29
N GLU A 4 1.32 2.96 12.39
CA GLU A 4 0.20 2.03 12.57
C GLU A 4 -1.17 2.74 12.52
N ASP A 5 -1.23 3.99 13.00
CA ASP A 5 -2.45 4.80 12.96
C ASP A 5 -2.83 5.20 11.52
N ILE A 6 -1.88 5.17 10.58
CA ILE A 6 -2.09 5.46 9.15
C ILE A 6 -2.29 4.15 8.38
N PHE A 7 -1.45 3.15 8.66
CA PHE A 7 -1.36 1.91 7.90
C PHE A 7 -2.56 1.01 8.11
N HIS A 8 -3.00 0.77 9.35
CA HIS A 8 -4.06 -0.19 9.62
C HIS A 8 -5.42 0.20 9.00
N PRO A 9 -5.88 1.45 9.09
CA PRO A 9 -7.12 1.86 8.43
C PRO A 9 -7.10 1.66 6.91
N ILE A 10 -5.95 1.89 6.27
CA ILE A 10 -5.81 1.66 4.83
C ILE A 10 -5.69 0.18 4.50
N LYS A 11 -4.90 -0.59 5.25
CA LYS A 11 -4.70 -2.03 5.03
C LYS A 11 -6.03 -2.79 5.01
N THR A 12 -7.00 -2.41 5.83
CA THR A 12 -8.31 -3.08 5.88
C THR A 12 -9.15 -2.91 4.62
N LEU A 13 -8.81 -1.96 3.74
CA LEU A 13 -9.52 -1.73 2.48
C LEU A 13 -8.97 -2.59 1.33
N TRP A 14 -7.74 -3.09 1.44
CA TRP A 14 -7.11 -3.92 0.41
C TRP A 14 -7.58 -5.37 0.51
N LYS A 15 -7.69 -6.05 -0.64
CA LYS A 15 -7.84 -7.52 -0.65
C LYS A 15 -6.67 -8.16 0.09
N GLU A 16 -6.95 -9.16 0.92
CA GLU A 16 -5.89 -9.85 1.67
C GLU A 16 -4.89 -10.58 0.76
N GLN A 17 -5.37 -11.06 -0.40
CA GLN A 17 -4.62 -11.92 -1.30
C GLN A 17 -4.82 -11.53 -2.77
N TYR A 18 -3.74 -11.61 -3.55
CA TYR A 18 -3.78 -11.53 -5.01
C TYR A 18 -3.17 -12.78 -5.63
N TYR A 19 -3.91 -13.39 -6.55
CA TYR A 19 -3.37 -14.47 -7.37
C TYR A 19 -2.47 -13.88 -8.46
N LEU A 20 -1.23 -14.35 -8.49
CA LEU A 20 -0.20 -13.90 -9.43
C LEU A 20 -0.30 -14.65 -10.77
N GLU A 21 -0.86 -15.85 -10.75
CA GLU A 21 -1.16 -16.65 -11.94
C GLU A 21 -2.61 -17.13 -11.92
N TYR A 22 -3.41 -16.66 -12.88
CA TYR A 22 -4.65 -17.32 -13.30
C TYR A 22 -4.53 -17.54 -14.81
N GLY A 23 -4.35 -18.80 -15.23
CA GLY A 23 -4.39 -19.23 -16.63
C GLY A 23 -3.56 -18.38 -17.61
N ASN A 24 -2.23 -18.48 -17.53
CA ASN A 24 -1.27 -17.96 -18.53
C ASN A 24 -1.13 -16.43 -18.68
N SER A 25 -1.53 -15.57 -17.74
CA SER A 25 -1.25 -14.13 -17.91
C SER A 25 -0.79 -13.36 -16.66
N LYS A 26 0.47 -12.91 -16.67
CA LYS A 26 1.04 -11.86 -15.79
C LYS A 26 0.21 -10.57 -15.77
N LYS A 27 -0.60 -10.33 -16.82
CA LYS A 27 -1.51 -9.19 -16.93
C LYS A 27 -2.64 -9.23 -15.89
N SER A 28 -3.04 -10.41 -15.41
CA SER A 28 -4.17 -10.55 -14.47
C SER A 28 -3.91 -9.91 -13.11
N PHE A 29 -2.74 -10.17 -12.50
CA PHE A 29 -2.35 -9.57 -11.21
C PHE A 29 -2.30 -8.05 -11.27
N ILE A 30 -1.57 -7.48 -12.22
CA ILE A 30 -1.38 -6.02 -12.32
C ILE A 30 -2.72 -5.31 -12.54
N ILE A 31 -3.61 -5.90 -13.33
CA ILE A 31 -4.97 -5.37 -13.53
C ILE A 31 -5.76 -5.45 -12.22
N SER A 32 -5.79 -6.61 -11.56
CA SER A 32 -6.53 -6.79 -10.31
C SER A 32 -6.05 -5.84 -9.20
N LEU A 33 -4.74 -5.65 -9.06
CA LEU A 33 -4.18 -4.75 -8.05
C LEU A 33 -4.46 -3.28 -8.38
N ARG A 34 -4.38 -2.89 -9.65
CA ARG A 34 -4.70 -1.54 -10.11
C ARG A 34 -6.17 -1.21 -9.93
N ASP A 35 -7.06 -2.16 -10.20
CA ASP A 35 -8.49 -1.96 -10.05
C ASP A 35 -8.85 -1.79 -8.56
N ASP A 36 -8.23 -2.58 -7.67
CA ASP A 36 -8.33 -2.42 -6.21
C ASP A 36 -7.80 -1.04 -5.75
N PHE A 37 -6.64 -0.62 -6.27
CA PHE A 37 -6.07 0.71 -6.00
C PHE A 37 -7.06 1.83 -6.32
N ARG A 38 -7.71 1.78 -7.49
CA ARG A 38 -8.69 2.80 -7.92
C ARG A 38 -9.93 2.82 -7.04
N GLU A 39 -10.41 1.65 -6.65
CA GLU A 39 -11.56 1.52 -5.74
C GLU A 39 -11.23 2.12 -4.37
N ILE A 40 -10.07 1.78 -3.81
CA ILE A 40 -9.62 2.27 -2.50
C ILE A 40 -9.35 3.77 -2.55
N GLU A 41 -8.72 4.27 -3.62
CA GLU A 41 -8.53 5.71 -3.84
C GLU A 41 -9.87 6.44 -3.85
N TYR A 42 -10.86 5.92 -4.59
CA TYR A 42 -12.21 6.48 -4.59
C TYR A 42 -12.86 6.48 -3.19
N ILE A 43 -12.71 5.39 -2.43
CA ILE A 43 -13.24 5.30 -1.06
C ILE A 43 -12.60 6.38 -0.17
N VAL A 44 -11.28 6.52 -0.22
CA VAL A 44 -10.51 7.38 0.68
C VAL A 44 -10.63 8.85 0.30
N GLU A 45 -10.70 9.18 -0.99
CA GLU A 45 -10.73 10.56 -1.48
C GLU A 45 -12.13 11.13 -1.69
N VAL A 46 -13.11 10.27 -1.98
CA VAL A 46 -14.47 10.69 -2.36
C VAL A 46 -15.52 10.16 -1.37
N GLU A 47 -15.72 8.85 -1.28
CA GLU A 47 -16.85 8.26 -0.52
C GLU A 47 -16.77 8.58 0.98
N ARG A 48 -15.57 8.44 1.55
CA ARG A 48 -15.32 8.54 3.00
C ARG A 48 -14.27 9.60 3.32
N ARG A 49 -14.21 10.65 2.51
CA ARG A 49 -13.20 11.72 2.61
C ARG A 49 -13.04 12.30 4.01
N GLU A 50 -14.13 12.41 4.76
CA GLU A 50 -14.11 12.98 6.13
C GLU A 50 -13.42 12.05 7.15
N GLN A 51 -13.35 10.75 6.87
CA GLN A 51 -12.72 9.74 7.73
C GLN A 51 -11.20 9.64 7.48
N TYR A 52 -10.73 10.09 6.32
CA TYR A 52 -9.34 9.92 5.90
C TYR A 52 -8.66 11.25 5.58
N ASN A 53 -7.55 11.49 6.29
CA ASN A 53 -6.67 12.63 6.04
C ASN A 53 -5.60 12.33 4.97
N GLU A 54 -4.77 13.33 4.67
CA GLU A 54 -3.72 13.25 3.64
C GLU A 54 -2.70 12.12 3.88
N TRP A 55 -2.40 11.78 5.14
CA TRP A 55 -1.51 10.65 5.47
C TRP A 55 -2.06 9.32 4.97
N HIS A 56 -3.38 9.13 5.11
CA HIS A 56 -4.04 7.92 4.64
C HIS A 56 -4.03 7.84 3.11
N ARG A 57 -4.25 8.97 2.41
CA ARG A 57 -4.20 9.03 0.94
C ARG A 57 -2.82 8.66 0.40
N MET A 58 -1.77 9.20 1.02
CA MET A 58 -0.39 8.83 0.69
C MET A 58 -0.13 7.33 0.93
N MET A 59 -0.71 6.75 1.98
CA MET A 59 -0.58 5.33 2.29
C MET A 59 -1.27 4.43 1.25
N VAL A 60 -2.34 4.88 0.59
CA VAL A 60 -2.95 4.14 -0.54
C VAL A 60 -1.92 3.98 -1.67
N LEU A 61 -1.28 5.08 -2.08
CA LEU A 61 -0.23 5.05 -3.10
C LEU A 61 0.97 4.19 -2.67
N VAL A 62 1.44 4.35 -1.43
CA VAL A 62 2.56 3.56 -0.90
C VAL A 62 2.23 2.07 -0.89
N SER A 63 1.02 1.69 -0.48
CA SER A 63 0.57 0.29 -0.49
C SER A 63 0.59 -0.27 -1.91
N TYR A 64 0.05 0.46 -2.88
CA TYR A 64 0.09 0.07 -4.29
C TYR A 64 1.53 -0.15 -4.80
N GLN A 65 2.44 0.78 -4.50
CA GLN A 65 3.84 0.68 -4.91
C GLN A 65 4.55 -0.55 -4.31
N VAL A 66 4.34 -0.81 -3.01
CA VAL A 66 4.93 -1.96 -2.30
C VAL A 66 4.37 -3.28 -2.84
N LEU A 67 3.04 -3.39 -2.96
CA LEU A 67 2.38 -4.59 -3.46
C LEU A 67 2.77 -4.88 -4.91
N THR A 68 2.86 -3.86 -5.75
CA THR A 68 3.32 -4.01 -7.15
C THR A 68 4.75 -4.54 -7.19
N LYS A 69 5.67 -3.94 -6.41
CA LYS A 69 7.07 -4.35 -6.38
C LYS A 69 7.23 -5.80 -5.93
N ILE A 70 6.59 -6.18 -4.82
CA ILE A 70 6.70 -7.54 -4.28
C ILE A 70 6.03 -8.54 -5.20
N GLY A 71 4.84 -8.23 -5.73
CA GLY A 71 4.14 -9.09 -6.67
C GLY A 71 4.96 -9.38 -7.94
N LEU A 72 5.66 -8.37 -8.48
CA LEU A 72 6.59 -8.57 -9.60
C LEU A 72 7.77 -9.46 -9.23
N THR A 73 8.38 -9.28 -8.05
CA THR A 73 9.44 -10.17 -7.57
C THR A 73 8.93 -11.60 -7.37
N TYR A 74 7.73 -11.78 -6.82
CA TYR A 74 7.12 -13.09 -6.61
C TYR A 74 6.82 -13.81 -7.93
N LEU A 75 6.40 -13.07 -8.96
CA LEU A 75 6.27 -13.60 -10.32
C LEU A 75 7.60 -14.10 -10.89
N GLU A 76 8.73 -13.45 -10.59
CA GLU A 76 10.06 -13.92 -11.01
C GLU A 76 10.49 -15.19 -10.25
N LEU A 77 10.01 -15.35 -9.02
CA LEU A 77 10.29 -16.49 -8.14
C LEU A 77 9.29 -17.65 -8.28
N ALA A 78 8.38 -17.60 -9.26
CA ALA A 78 7.30 -18.58 -9.45
C ALA A 78 6.42 -18.81 -8.20
N VAL A 79 6.19 -17.74 -7.43
CA VAL A 79 5.22 -17.72 -6.34
C VAL A 79 3.86 -17.33 -6.92
N ASN A 80 2.81 -18.07 -6.55
CA ASN A 80 1.49 -17.93 -7.19
C ASN A 80 0.53 -16.98 -6.48
N VAL A 81 0.84 -16.58 -5.24
CA VAL A 81 -0.04 -15.75 -4.41
C VAL A 81 0.78 -14.69 -3.67
N LEU A 82 0.29 -13.46 -3.68
CA LEU A 82 0.75 -12.37 -2.82
C LEU A 82 -0.26 -12.18 -1.69
N ASN A 83 0.13 -12.53 -0.46
CA ASN A 83 -0.68 -12.24 0.73
C ASN A 83 -0.14 -10.99 1.43
N ILE A 84 -1.00 -9.99 1.65
CA ILE A 84 -0.58 -8.75 2.33
C ILE A 84 -0.10 -9.02 3.76
N LYS A 85 -0.71 -9.99 4.45
CA LYS A 85 -0.32 -10.35 5.83
C LYS A 85 1.10 -10.91 5.96
N ASP A 86 1.64 -11.47 4.89
CA ASP A 86 2.97 -12.07 4.89
C ASP A 86 4.07 -11.00 4.66
N ILE A 87 3.66 -9.78 4.28
CA ILE A 87 4.58 -8.66 4.05
C ILE A 87 4.82 -7.94 5.39
N PRO A 88 6.08 -7.82 5.84
CA PRO A 88 6.40 -7.10 7.07
C PRO A 88 5.97 -5.63 6.99
N VAL A 89 5.40 -5.11 8.08
CA VAL A 89 4.90 -3.73 8.19
C VAL A 89 6.01 -2.70 7.92
N GLU A 90 7.25 -3.06 8.24
CA GLU A 90 8.47 -2.28 8.04
C GLU A 90 8.76 -2.01 6.55
N VAL A 91 8.32 -2.90 5.66
CA VAL A 91 8.49 -2.69 4.21
C VAL A 91 7.61 -1.54 3.73
N PHE A 92 6.38 -1.46 4.25
CA PHE A 92 5.48 -0.34 3.98
C PHE A 92 5.99 0.95 4.63
N GLU A 93 6.43 0.87 5.88
CA GLU A 93 6.96 2.03 6.62
C GLU A 93 8.16 2.65 5.91
N LYS A 94 9.12 1.80 5.50
CA LYS A 94 10.31 2.25 4.79
C LYS A 94 9.92 3.00 3.52
N LYS A 95 9.00 2.45 2.73
CA LYS A 95 8.55 3.10 1.50
C LYS A 95 7.78 4.39 1.76
N TYR A 96 6.98 4.43 2.83
CA TYR A 96 6.26 5.62 3.27
C TYR A 96 7.22 6.75 3.62
N ARG A 97 8.25 6.44 4.41
CA ARG A 97 9.30 7.39 4.80
C ARG A 97 10.11 7.88 3.60
N GLU A 98 10.51 6.98 2.70
CA GLU A 98 11.20 7.35 1.44
C GLU A 98 10.39 8.37 0.63
N ASN A 99 9.07 8.20 0.53
CA ASN A 99 8.22 9.14 -0.20
C ASN A 99 8.12 10.50 0.52
N LEU A 100 7.99 10.51 1.86
CA LEU A 100 8.01 11.76 2.65
C LEU A 100 9.32 12.54 2.50
N GLU A 101 10.45 11.83 2.49
CA GLU A 101 11.77 12.42 2.32
C GLU A 101 11.97 12.97 0.90
N HIS A 102 11.44 12.29 -0.12
CA HIS A 102 11.58 12.71 -1.52
C HIS A 102 10.75 13.95 -1.87
N GLU A 103 9.60 14.15 -1.23
CA GLU A 103 8.72 15.30 -1.49
C GLU A 103 9.17 16.60 -0.78
N GLY A 104 10.32 16.60 -0.07
CA GLY A 104 10.78 17.77 0.68
C GLY A 104 9.80 18.18 1.80
N ASN A 105 9.05 17.20 2.32
CA ASN A 105 7.88 17.43 3.14
C ASN A 105 8.26 17.55 4.63
N GLU A 106 9.15 18.49 4.96
CA GLU A 106 9.74 18.66 6.30
C GLU A 106 8.69 18.84 7.42
N GLY A 107 7.58 19.52 7.09
CA GLY A 107 6.44 19.70 7.99
C GLY A 107 5.66 18.40 8.27
N TYR A 108 5.69 17.45 7.35
CA TYR A 108 5.16 16.10 7.56
C TYR A 108 6.18 15.26 8.35
N LEU A 109 7.44 15.22 7.92
CA LEU A 109 8.50 14.45 8.60
C LEU A 109 8.59 14.77 10.11
N SER A 110 8.49 16.04 10.49
CA SER A 110 8.50 16.46 11.91
C SER A 110 7.31 15.93 12.74
N LYS A 111 6.17 15.65 12.09
CA LYS A 111 4.96 15.09 12.74
C LYS A 111 4.95 13.57 12.70
N TYR A 112 5.75 12.94 11.84
CA TYR A 112 5.82 11.49 11.70
C TYR A 112 6.62 10.89 12.86
N LYS A 113 6.01 9.98 13.61
CA LYS A 113 6.61 9.37 14.81
C LYS A 113 7.22 7.99 14.55
N GLY A 114 7.11 7.46 13.33
CA GLY A 114 7.47 6.08 13.04
C GLY A 114 6.52 5.08 13.70
N ARG A 115 7.01 3.87 13.96
CA ARG A 115 6.26 2.80 14.65
C ARG A 115 6.06 3.06 16.13
N LYS A 116 4.98 2.51 16.68
CA LYS A 116 4.82 2.39 18.13
C LYS A 116 5.83 1.36 18.65
N SER A 117 6.68 1.80 19.57
CA SER A 117 7.69 0.98 20.26
C SER A 117 7.03 -0.04 21.19
#